data_AF-A0A3M0XDU0-F1
#
_entry.id   AF-A0A3M0XDU0-F1
#
_cell.length_a   1.000
_cell.length_b   1.000
_cell.length_c   1.000
_cell.angle_alpha   90.00
_cell.angle_beta   90.00
_cell.angle_gamma   90.00
#
_symmetry.space_group_name_H-M   'P 1'
#
loop_
_entity.id
_entity.type
_entity.pdbx_description
1 polymer ?
#
loop_
_entity_poly.entity_id
_entity_poly.type
_entity_poly.pdbx_seq_one_letter_code
_entity_poly.pdbx_strand_id
1 'polypeptide(L)' 'PKEWAGSDAQTLAKLTGVQDAVFCHRNLFIAAAKSKQGALKLAKLALEN' A
#
# COMPACT_ATOMS: atom_id res chain seq x y z
N PRO A 1 -4.01 -4.64 6.02
CA PRO A 1 -4.73 -3.69 6.89
C PRO A 1 -6.04 -3.14 6.27
N LYS A 2 -7.12 -3.05 7.07
CA LYS A 2 -8.43 -2.52 6.63
C LYS A 2 -8.38 -1.06 6.19
N GLU A 3 -7.50 -0.27 6.79
CA GLU A 3 -7.36 1.17 6.56
C GLU A 3 -6.88 1.51 5.14
N TRP A 4 -6.31 0.56 4.41
CA TRP A 4 -5.85 0.76 3.03
C TRP A 4 -6.96 0.60 1.99
N ALA A 5 -8.15 0.16 2.38
CA ALA A 5 -9.20 -0.21 1.44
C ALA A 5 -9.60 0.97 0.54
N GLY A 6 -9.24 0.88 -0.75
CA GLY A 6 -9.58 1.88 -1.75
C GLY A 6 -8.73 3.15 -1.69
N SER A 7 -7.61 3.13 -0.97
CA SER A 7 -6.69 4.26 -0.91
C SER A 7 -6.02 4.50 -2.26
N ASP A 8 -5.99 5.76 -2.69
CA ASP A 8 -5.20 6.24 -3.82
C ASP A 8 -3.71 6.37 -3.48
N ALA A 9 -2.90 6.81 -4.44
CA ALA A 9 -1.46 6.94 -4.29
C ALA A 9 -1.06 7.82 -3.10
N GLN A 10 -1.68 9.00 -2.96
CA GLN A 10 -1.34 9.97 -1.92
C GLN A 10 -1.72 9.43 -0.53
N THR A 11 -2.93 8.90 -0.41
CA THR A 11 -3.44 8.35 0.85
C THR A 11 -2.63 7.13 1.27
N LEU A 12 -2.38 6.19 0.36
CA LEU A 12 -1.61 4.99 0.66
C LEU A 12 -0.15 5.33 1.03
N ALA A 13 0.49 6.26 0.32
CA ALA A 13 1.84 6.69 0.64
C ALA A 13 1.92 7.30 2.05
N LYS A 14 0.92 8.08 2.45
CA LYS A 14 0.83 8.68 3.80
C LYS A 14 0.63 7.62 4.89
N LEU A 15 -0.26 6.65 4.66
CA LEU A 15 -0.55 5.58 5.62
C LEU A 15 0.63 4.64 5.84
N THR A 16 1.44 4.40 4.81
CA THR A 16 2.48 3.36 4.80
C THR A 16 3.90 3.88 4.90
N GLY A 17 4.10 5.18 4.66
CA GLY A 17 5.43 5.77 4.46
C GLY A 17 6.16 5.18 3.24
N VAL A 18 5.44 4.62 2.27
CA VAL A 18 5.95 4.14 0.97
C VAL A 18 5.62 5.19 -0.09
N GLN A 19 6.57 6.10 -0.36
CA GLN A 19 6.32 7.28 -1.20
C GLN A 19 5.94 6.95 -2.66
N ASP A 20 6.38 5.80 -3.16
CA ASP A 20 6.08 5.33 -4.51
C ASP A 20 4.88 4.38 -4.58
N ALA A 21 4.08 4.30 -3.51
CA ALA A 21 2.80 3.61 -3.51
C ALA A 21 1.86 4.19 -4.57
N VAL A 22 1.07 3.33 -5.21
CA VAL A 22 0.21 3.68 -6.34
C VAL A 22 -1.27 3.58 -5.95
N PHE A 23 -1.68 2.47 -5.35
CA PHE A 23 -3.04 2.29 -4.84
C PHE A 23 -3.13 1.02 -3.99
N CYS A 24 -4.22 0.89 -3.25
CA CYS A 24 -4.67 -0.39 -2.69
C CYS A 24 -6.13 -0.64 -3.10
N HIS A 25 -6.41 -1.85 -3.57
CA HIS A 25 -7.73 -2.25 -4.02
C HIS A 25 -8.73 -2.18 -2.87
N ARG A 26 -9.98 -1.79 -3.17
CA ARG A 26 -11.05 -1.66 -2.16
C ARG A 26 -11.29 -2.94 -1.34
N ASN A 27 -11.14 -4.10 -1.98
CA ASN A 27 -11.26 -5.41 -1.35
C ASN A 27 -9.92 -5.97 -0.82
N LEU A 28 -8.88 -5.13 -0.71
CA LEU A 28 -7.60 -5.42 -0.02
C LEU A 28 -6.74 -6.56 -0.57
N PHE A 29 -7.05 -7.14 -1.73
CA PHE A 29 -6.27 -8.26 -2.30
C PHE A 29 -5.06 -7.80 -3.14
N ILE A 30 -4.97 -6.51 -3.51
CA ILE A 30 -3.83 -5.93 -4.24
C ILE A 30 -3.46 -4.59 -3.62
N ALA A 31 -2.16 -4.35 -3.44
CA ALA A 31 -1.57 -3.04 -3.29
C ALA A 31 -0.36 -2.93 -4.23
N ALA A 32 -0.13 -1.77 -4.82
CA ALA A 32 0.92 -1.56 -5.82
C ALA A 32 1.86 -0.43 -5.44
N ALA A 33 3.12 -0.55 -5.84
CA ALA A 33 4.13 0.50 -5.79
C ALA A 33 4.88 0.52 -7.13
N LYS A 34 5.52 1.65 -7.46
CA LYS A 34 6.30 1.78 -8.70
C LYS A 34 7.57 0.94 -8.70
N SER A 35 8.14 0.68 -7.53
CA SER A 35 9.36 -0.12 -7.38
C SER A 35 9.09 -1.48 -6.74
N LYS A 36 9.94 -2.45 -7.07
CA LYS A 36 9.96 -3.76 -6.40
C LYS A 36 10.15 -3.61 -4.89
N GLN A 37 11.02 -2.68 -4.46
CA GLN A 37 11.29 -2.43 -3.04
C GLN A 37 10.05 -1.85 -2.32
N GLY A 38 9.36 -0.90 -2.94
CA GLY A 38 8.10 -0.36 -2.42
C GLY A 38 7.03 -1.44 -2.28
N ALA A 39 6.87 -2.29 -3.30
CA ALA A 39 5.90 -3.39 -3.27
C ALA A 39 6.21 -4.39 -2.16
N LEU A 40 7.48 -4.75 -1.96
CA LEU A 40 7.92 -5.60 -0.86
C LEU A 40 7.69 -4.96 0.52
N LYS A 41 7.91 -3.64 0.66
CA LYS A 41 7.63 -2.93 1.92
C LYS A 41 6.14 -2.90 2.23
N LEU A 42 5.28 -2.65 1.24
CA LEU A 42 3.82 -2.74 1.38
C LEU A 42 3.40 -4.16 1.81
N ALA A 43 3.93 -5.20 1.17
CA ALA A 43 3.61 -6.58 1.52
C ALA A 43 3.98 -6.91 2.98
N LYS A 44 5.13 -6.44 3.47
CA LYS A 44 5.54 -6.61 4.87
C LYS A 44 4.61 -5.87 5.84
N LEU A 45 4.35 -4.58 5.58
CA LEU A 45 3.47 -3.77 6.42
C LEU A 45 2.05 -4.35 6.50
N ALA A 46 1.57 -4.98 5.43
CA ALA A 46 0.25 -5.61 5.40
C ALA A 46 0.13 -6.84 6.31
N LEU A 47 1.25 -7.46 6.73
CA LEU A 47 1.28 -8.56 7.70
C LEU A 47 1.37 -8.06 9.14
N GLU A 48 1.92 -6.86 9.35
CA GLU A 48 2.18 -6.26 10.66
C GLU A 48 1.00 -5.40 11.17
N ASN A 49 0.01 -5.08 10.31
CA ASN A 49 -1.13 -4.21 10.59
C ASN A 49 -2.46 -4.77 10.06
#